data_AF-A0A946QY06-F1
#
_entry.id   AF-A0A946QY06-F1
#
_cell.length_a   1.000
_cell.length_b   1.000
_cell.length_c   1.000
_cell.angle_alpha   90.00
_cell.angle_beta   90.00
_cell.angle_gamma   90.00
#
_symmetry.space_group_name_H-M   'P 1'
#
loop_
_entity.id
_entity.type
_entity.pdbx_description
1 polymer ?
#
loop_
_entity_poly.entity_id
_entity_poly.type
_entity_poly.pdbx_seq_one_letter_code
_entity_poly.pdbx_strand_id
1 'polypeptide(L)'
;MMLTTIASNEKQNSFDNQVMLHEYSHHILHYYMDRAYPRWYDEGHANYLSCFKMLEDNVLEMGSACADHAQGIMKGGFKWVDIEDVISAIRVYPFSDKSGRKRGIMMNQFYAQSWLYVSYLQANTQINKRLGNYLDLINSGTEPIEAFEEGFGIKAIDFHKDAKEYFQSNKFSVQQYRPGPDFFKVKVSRKKLSAGEVNMQMAKGQRNFLYNKSTRTAYVKKINSFEKEFGQTSESLNARSLYYQYNENFDDAISYAKSALGLDPDNVNSLRVLGDIYFHKSHDSKFEELEDTEPRLFTLNEDLEISINHFETVLKYNDEDFTSTDHLLRIYGSSDIPLTSAARNAAIVYEEVHDKGFDPFQTLNLANVYLKSGKLTSACKYFETVKKQAETDPNKDKYSLFNHVELLKPSFEEQCEI
;
A
#
# COMPACT_ATOMS: atom_id res chain seq x y z
N MET A 1 -14.50 10.52 -10.95
CA MET A 1 -13.73 9.56 -11.78
C MET A 1 -14.65 8.67 -12.62
N MET A 2 -15.66 8.01 -12.05
CA MET A 2 -16.66 7.23 -12.81
C MET A 2 -17.32 8.03 -13.95
N LEU A 3 -17.84 9.23 -13.68
CA LEU A 3 -18.46 10.09 -14.70
C LEU A 3 -17.51 10.54 -15.81
N THR A 4 -16.21 10.61 -15.51
CA THR A 4 -15.16 10.91 -16.49
C THR A 4 -15.00 9.74 -17.46
N THR A 5 -14.95 8.50 -16.97
CA THR A 5 -14.92 7.25 -17.77
C THR A 5 -16.16 7.10 -18.64
N ILE A 6 -17.34 7.37 -18.05
CA ILE A 6 -18.64 7.33 -18.74
C ILE A 6 -18.68 8.32 -19.89
N ALA A 7 -18.20 9.54 -19.64
CA ALA A 7 -18.23 10.56 -20.66
C ALA A 7 -17.06 10.42 -21.65
N SER A 8 -15.97 9.69 -21.33
CA SER A 8 -14.68 9.74 -22.05
C SER A 8 -14.59 8.99 -23.36
N ASN A 9 -15.60 8.19 -23.71
CA ASN A 9 -15.47 7.18 -24.76
C ASN A 9 -14.22 6.29 -24.54
N GLU A 10 -13.74 6.16 -23.30
CA GLU A 10 -12.78 5.10 -22.97
C GLU A 10 -13.42 3.77 -23.38
N LYS A 11 -12.62 2.88 -23.99
CA LYS A 11 -13.11 1.55 -24.35
C LYS A 11 -13.59 0.90 -23.06
N GLN A 12 -14.90 0.84 -22.88
CA GLN A 12 -15.51 0.07 -21.82
C GLN A 12 -14.93 -1.35 -21.92
N ASN A 13 -14.43 -1.87 -20.81
CA ASN A 13 -13.72 -3.16 -20.69
C ASN A 13 -12.26 -3.20 -21.21
N SER A 14 -11.53 -2.09 -21.32
CA SER A 14 -10.06 -2.17 -21.43
C SER A 14 -9.45 -2.60 -20.09
N PHE A 15 -8.30 -3.30 -20.16
CA PHE A 15 -7.55 -3.69 -18.95
C PHE A 15 -7.19 -2.47 -18.08
N ASP A 16 -6.72 -1.39 -18.70
CA ASP A 16 -6.36 -0.16 -17.97
C ASP A 16 -7.55 0.46 -17.22
N ASN A 17 -8.73 0.48 -17.86
CA ASN A 17 -9.95 0.97 -17.22
C ASN A 17 -10.40 0.05 -16.07
N GLN A 18 -10.26 -1.27 -16.26
CA GLN A 18 -10.55 -2.24 -15.20
C GLN A 18 -9.63 -2.02 -13.98
N VAL A 19 -8.32 -1.87 -14.19
CA VAL A 19 -7.35 -1.59 -13.13
C VAL A 19 -7.71 -0.29 -12.42
N MET A 20 -7.97 0.80 -13.17
CA MET A 20 -8.36 2.07 -12.57
C MET A 20 -9.62 1.95 -11.70
N LEU A 21 -10.66 1.27 -12.19
CA LEU A 21 -11.90 1.09 -11.44
C LEU A 21 -11.72 0.15 -10.23
N HIS A 22 -10.87 -0.86 -10.34
CA HIS A 22 -10.49 -1.74 -9.23
C HIS A 22 -9.83 -0.94 -8.10
N GLU A 23 -8.77 -0.18 -8.41
CA GLU A 23 -8.07 0.66 -7.42
C GLU A 23 -8.98 1.75 -6.84
N TYR A 24 -9.85 2.34 -7.67
CA TYR A 24 -10.84 3.32 -7.18
C TYR A 24 -11.87 2.67 -6.24
N SER A 25 -12.22 1.40 -6.45
CA SER A 25 -13.15 0.68 -5.59
C SER A 25 -12.56 0.46 -4.20
N HIS A 26 -11.26 0.15 -4.10
CA HIS A 26 -10.57 0.15 -2.80
C HIS A 26 -10.65 1.52 -2.13
N HIS A 27 -10.36 2.59 -2.86
CA HIS A 27 -10.45 3.94 -2.30
C HIS A 27 -11.83 4.25 -1.73
N ILE A 28 -12.91 3.89 -2.44
CA ILE A 28 -14.29 4.07 -1.95
C ILE A 28 -14.58 3.21 -0.72
N LEU A 29 -14.19 1.93 -0.73
CA LEU A 29 -14.41 1.04 0.40
C LEU A 29 -13.72 1.52 1.67
N HIS A 30 -12.46 1.94 1.56
CA HIS A 30 -11.66 2.37 2.70
C HIS A 30 -11.96 3.81 3.15
N TYR A 31 -12.53 4.66 2.28
CA TYR A 31 -12.87 6.04 2.64
C TYR A 31 -14.24 6.16 3.34
N TYR A 32 -15.22 5.35 2.95
CA TYR A 32 -16.61 5.50 3.42
C TYR A 32 -17.02 4.49 4.51
N MET A 33 -16.14 3.58 4.92
CA MET A 33 -16.49 2.51 5.85
C MET A 33 -15.60 2.55 7.10
N ASP A 34 -16.25 2.54 8.26
CA ASP A 34 -15.57 2.53 9.57
C ASP A 34 -15.04 1.13 9.97
N ARG A 35 -15.32 0.10 9.17
CA ARG A 35 -14.97 -1.30 9.45
C ARG A 35 -13.92 -1.79 8.46
N ALA A 36 -12.93 -2.53 8.94
CA ALA A 36 -11.97 -3.18 8.04
C ALA A 36 -12.64 -4.38 7.33
N TYR A 37 -12.42 -4.47 6.03
CA TYR A 37 -12.84 -5.63 5.25
C TYR A 37 -11.73 -6.68 5.21
N PRO A 38 -12.07 -7.98 5.32
CA PRO A 38 -11.10 -9.03 5.06
C PRO A 38 -10.68 -8.99 3.59
N ARG A 39 -9.41 -9.29 3.32
CA ARG A 39 -8.79 -9.16 2.00
C ARG A 39 -9.57 -9.85 0.88
N TRP A 40 -10.13 -11.04 1.11
CA TRP A 40 -10.94 -11.70 0.08
C TRP A 40 -12.17 -10.89 -0.32
N TYR A 41 -12.82 -10.21 0.62
CA TYR A 41 -13.99 -9.40 0.32
C TYR A 41 -13.57 -8.08 -0.34
N ASP A 42 -12.55 -7.40 0.19
CA ASP A 42 -12.03 -6.14 -0.36
C ASP A 42 -11.63 -6.32 -1.84
N GLU A 43 -10.83 -7.35 -2.13
CA GLU A 43 -10.38 -7.70 -3.48
C GLU A 43 -11.53 -8.20 -4.36
N GLY A 44 -12.41 -9.04 -3.82
CA GLY A 44 -13.57 -9.55 -4.55
C GLY A 44 -14.54 -8.44 -4.95
N HIS A 45 -14.76 -7.47 -4.05
CA HIS A 45 -15.63 -6.34 -4.28
C HIS A 45 -15.02 -5.32 -5.24
N ALA A 46 -13.71 -5.05 -5.13
CA ALA A 46 -12.99 -4.24 -6.10
C ALA A 46 -13.06 -4.87 -7.50
N ASN A 47 -12.88 -6.18 -7.63
CA ASN A 47 -13.10 -6.90 -8.89
C ASN A 47 -14.56 -6.84 -9.36
N TYR A 48 -15.54 -6.97 -8.46
CA TYR A 48 -16.98 -6.89 -8.80
C TYR A 48 -17.38 -5.53 -9.39
N LEU A 49 -16.81 -4.44 -8.88
CA LEU A 49 -17.06 -3.08 -9.37
C LEU A 49 -16.14 -2.64 -10.52
N SER A 50 -15.00 -3.31 -10.72
CA SER A 50 -14.04 -3.01 -11.80
C SER A 50 -14.62 -3.13 -13.22
N CYS A 51 -15.77 -3.78 -13.35
CA CYS A 51 -16.46 -4.09 -14.60
C CYS A 51 -17.73 -3.28 -14.82
N PHE A 52 -17.85 -2.18 -14.08
CA PHE A 52 -18.92 -1.22 -14.23
C PHE A 52 -19.10 -0.81 -15.71
N LYS A 53 -20.35 -0.79 -16.19
CA LYS A 53 -20.72 -0.37 -17.55
C LYS A 53 -21.82 0.68 -17.53
N MET A 54 -21.77 1.56 -18.51
CA MET A 54 -22.94 2.33 -18.95
C MET A 54 -23.57 1.62 -20.11
N LEU A 55 -24.80 1.17 -19.90
CA LEU A 55 -25.65 0.70 -20.97
C LEU A 55 -26.34 1.91 -21.64
N GLU A 56 -27.09 1.62 -22.70
CA GLU A 56 -28.01 2.58 -23.31
C GLU A 56 -29.03 3.11 -22.28
N ASP A 57 -29.67 4.24 -22.58
CA ASP A 57 -30.68 4.89 -21.72
C ASP A 57 -30.21 5.21 -20.29
N ASN A 58 -28.92 5.53 -20.15
CA ASN A 58 -28.31 5.95 -18.88
C ASN A 58 -28.45 4.91 -17.76
N VAL A 59 -28.47 3.62 -18.09
CA VAL A 59 -28.50 2.55 -17.09
C VAL A 59 -27.06 2.18 -16.70
N LEU A 60 -26.78 2.25 -15.40
CA LEU A 60 -25.54 1.78 -14.79
C LEU A 60 -25.67 0.27 -14.55
N GLU A 61 -24.73 -0.53 -15.04
CA GLU A 61 -24.63 -1.96 -14.73
C GLU A 61 -23.38 -2.24 -13.90
N MET A 62 -23.54 -3.02 -12.83
CA MET A 62 -22.48 -3.45 -11.92
C MET A 62 -22.53 -4.96 -11.72
N GLY A 63 -21.37 -5.57 -11.47
CA GLY A 63 -21.26 -7.01 -11.24
C GLY A 63 -21.12 -7.88 -12.48
N SER A 64 -21.04 -7.26 -13.66
CA SER A 64 -20.67 -7.94 -14.91
C SER A 64 -19.32 -8.67 -14.72
N ALA A 65 -19.19 -9.90 -15.20
CA ALA A 65 -17.89 -10.57 -15.24
C ALA A 65 -17.00 -9.89 -16.29
N CYS A 66 -15.88 -9.26 -15.90
CA CYS A 66 -14.85 -8.88 -16.88
C CYS A 66 -14.19 -10.16 -17.39
N ALA A 67 -14.43 -10.43 -18.66
CA ALA A 67 -14.03 -11.67 -19.31
C ALA A 67 -12.53 -11.98 -19.18
N ASP A 68 -11.63 -11.00 -19.03
CA ASP A 68 -10.18 -11.25 -19.07
C ASP A 68 -9.58 -11.75 -17.73
N HIS A 69 -10.03 -11.25 -16.58
CA HIS A 69 -9.65 -11.85 -15.27
C HIS A 69 -10.35 -13.21 -15.07
N ALA A 70 -11.60 -13.35 -15.50
CA ALA A 70 -12.31 -14.63 -15.52
C ALA A 70 -11.67 -15.64 -16.52
N GLN A 71 -11.12 -15.18 -17.65
CA GLN A 71 -10.38 -16.02 -18.61
C GLN A 71 -8.97 -16.38 -18.13
N GLY A 72 -8.36 -15.60 -17.23
CA GLY A 72 -7.13 -15.99 -16.53
C GLY A 72 -7.28 -17.31 -15.77
N ILE A 73 -8.51 -17.65 -15.37
CA ILE A 73 -8.91 -18.93 -14.76
C ILE A 73 -9.06 -20.05 -15.82
N MET A 74 -9.29 -19.69 -17.08
CA MET A 74 -9.67 -20.64 -18.15
C MET A 74 -8.48 -21.16 -18.96
N LYS A 75 -7.36 -20.42 -19.08
CA LYS A 75 -6.22 -20.81 -19.94
C LYS A 75 -5.21 -21.77 -19.28
N GLY A 76 -5.65 -22.73 -18.46
CA GLY A 76 -4.74 -23.76 -17.92
C GLY A 76 -5.20 -24.67 -16.78
N GLY A 77 -6.41 -24.48 -16.22
CA GLY A 77 -7.03 -25.44 -15.30
C GLY A 77 -7.55 -24.79 -14.01
N PHE A 78 -8.86 -24.98 -13.74
CA PHE A 78 -9.52 -24.61 -12.50
C PHE A 78 -8.98 -25.45 -11.34
N LYS A 79 -7.88 -25.01 -10.72
CA LYS A 79 -7.63 -25.35 -9.32
C LYS A 79 -8.32 -24.27 -8.50
N TRP A 80 -9.40 -24.67 -7.84
CA TRP A 80 -10.04 -23.86 -6.80
C TRP A 80 -9.02 -23.64 -5.70
N VAL A 81 -8.92 -22.42 -5.20
CA VAL A 81 -8.23 -22.17 -3.94
C VAL A 81 -9.07 -22.82 -2.85
N ASP A 82 -8.45 -23.48 -1.88
CA ASP A 82 -9.21 -24.05 -0.77
C ASP A 82 -9.98 -22.92 -0.07
N ILE A 83 -11.26 -23.16 0.24
CA ILE A 83 -12.10 -22.09 0.80
C ILE A 83 -11.53 -21.54 2.11
N GLU A 84 -10.89 -22.40 2.89
CA GLU A 84 -10.22 -22.02 4.13
C GLU A 84 -9.12 -20.99 3.88
N ASP A 85 -8.31 -21.18 2.84
CA ASP A 85 -7.29 -20.21 2.42
C ASP A 85 -7.90 -18.89 1.95
N VAL A 86 -9.03 -18.93 1.25
CA VAL A 86 -9.70 -17.70 0.78
C VAL A 86 -10.29 -16.92 1.96
N ILE A 87 -11.08 -17.56 2.81
CA ILE A 87 -11.74 -16.89 3.94
C ILE A 87 -10.72 -16.40 4.98
N SER A 88 -9.64 -17.18 5.19
CA SER A 88 -8.56 -16.81 6.13
C SER A 88 -7.64 -15.70 5.61
N ALA A 89 -7.79 -15.29 4.34
CA ALA A 89 -7.12 -14.10 3.82
C ALA A 89 -7.75 -12.83 4.41
N ILE A 90 -7.34 -12.48 5.63
CA ILE A 90 -7.80 -11.28 6.34
C ILE A 90 -6.88 -10.10 6.01
N ARG A 91 -5.60 -10.19 6.37
CA ARG A 91 -4.61 -9.10 6.18
C ARG A 91 -3.50 -9.45 5.20
N VAL A 92 -3.32 -10.72 4.86
CA VAL A 92 -2.26 -11.20 3.94
C VAL A 92 -2.86 -12.09 2.88
N TYR A 93 -2.21 -12.20 1.72
CA TYR A 93 -2.58 -13.22 0.74
C TYR A 93 -2.18 -14.60 1.26
N PRO A 94 -2.94 -15.66 0.95
CA PRO A 94 -2.71 -17.01 1.48
C PRO A 94 -1.52 -17.74 0.80
N PHE A 95 -0.53 -17.02 0.27
CA PHE A 95 0.52 -17.57 -0.59
C PHE A 95 1.91 -17.38 0.00
N SER A 96 2.54 -18.47 0.45
CA SER A 96 3.91 -18.48 0.98
C SER A 96 5.00 -18.70 -0.08
N ASP A 97 4.63 -19.09 -1.31
CA ASP A 97 5.60 -19.46 -2.36
C ASP A 97 6.36 -18.23 -2.89
N LYS A 98 7.69 -18.32 -2.97
CA LYS A 98 8.61 -17.28 -3.47
C LYS A 98 8.74 -17.24 -5.01
N SER A 99 8.21 -18.24 -5.72
CA SER A 99 8.23 -18.28 -7.19
C SER A 99 7.27 -17.26 -7.79
N GLY A 100 7.78 -16.22 -8.45
CA GLY A 100 6.97 -15.15 -9.03
C GLY A 100 5.91 -15.63 -10.04
N ARG A 101 6.20 -16.65 -10.86
CA ARG A 101 5.23 -17.18 -11.84
C ARG A 101 4.10 -17.96 -11.15
N LYS A 102 4.42 -18.84 -10.22
CA LYS A 102 3.40 -19.62 -9.49
C LYS A 102 2.55 -18.70 -8.61
N ARG A 103 3.19 -17.78 -7.89
CA ARG A 103 2.51 -16.75 -7.11
C ARG A 103 1.55 -15.93 -7.96
N GLY A 104 1.96 -15.50 -9.16
CA GLY A 104 1.08 -14.78 -10.08
C GLY A 104 -0.15 -15.60 -10.50
N ILE A 105 0.01 -16.91 -10.76
CA ILE A 105 -1.13 -17.81 -11.06
C ILE A 105 -2.07 -17.92 -9.86
N MET A 106 -1.52 -18.12 -8.66
CA MET A 106 -2.31 -18.24 -7.43
C MET A 106 -3.06 -16.94 -7.11
N MET A 107 -2.43 -15.78 -7.28
CA MET A 107 -3.10 -14.48 -7.15
C MET A 107 -4.28 -14.34 -8.10
N ASN A 108 -4.11 -14.71 -9.37
CA ASN A 108 -5.21 -14.67 -10.32
C ASN A 108 -6.38 -15.59 -9.91
N GLN A 109 -6.08 -16.77 -9.36
CA GLN A 109 -7.10 -17.70 -8.85
C GLN A 109 -7.84 -17.13 -7.62
N PHE A 110 -7.12 -16.50 -6.70
CA PHE A 110 -7.72 -15.84 -5.53
C PHE A 110 -8.61 -14.67 -5.93
N TYR A 111 -8.15 -13.79 -6.82
CA TYR A 111 -8.97 -12.68 -7.31
C TYR A 111 -10.26 -13.15 -7.98
N ALA A 112 -10.13 -14.18 -8.81
CA ALA A 112 -11.26 -14.83 -9.46
C ALA A 112 -12.28 -15.41 -8.48
N GLN A 113 -11.81 -16.18 -7.49
CA GLN A 113 -12.68 -16.82 -6.51
C GLN A 113 -13.29 -15.81 -5.55
N SER A 114 -12.54 -14.77 -5.18
CA SER A 114 -13.02 -13.63 -4.40
C SER A 114 -14.14 -12.87 -5.12
N TRP A 115 -13.95 -12.58 -6.42
CA TRP A 115 -15.00 -12.00 -7.26
C TRP A 115 -16.24 -12.89 -7.30
N LEU A 116 -16.06 -14.20 -7.48
CA LEU A 116 -17.17 -15.15 -7.53
C LEU A 116 -17.97 -15.15 -6.23
N TYR A 117 -17.28 -15.17 -5.07
CA TYR A 117 -17.93 -15.14 -3.77
C TYR A 117 -18.73 -13.86 -3.55
N VAL A 118 -18.17 -12.69 -3.89
CA VAL A 118 -18.91 -11.43 -3.81
C VAL A 118 -20.07 -11.42 -4.80
N SER A 119 -19.88 -11.88 -6.04
CA SER A 119 -20.94 -11.97 -7.04
C SER A 119 -22.09 -12.87 -6.57
N TYR A 120 -21.77 -14.02 -5.95
CA TYR A 120 -22.75 -14.93 -5.39
C TYR A 120 -23.50 -14.31 -4.19
N LEU A 121 -22.80 -13.61 -3.31
CA LEU A 121 -23.44 -12.85 -2.21
C LEU A 121 -24.41 -11.81 -2.78
N GLN A 122 -23.98 -10.99 -3.76
CA GLN A 122 -24.84 -9.97 -4.36
C GLN A 122 -26.07 -10.58 -5.06
N ALA A 123 -25.93 -11.76 -5.66
CA ALA A 123 -27.05 -12.52 -6.24
C ALA A 123 -27.98 -13.09 -5.16
N ASN A 124 -27.43 -13.57 -4.04
CA ASN A 124 -28.17 -14.14 -2.92
C ASN A 124 -28.41 -13.09 -1.81
N THR A 125 -29.39 -12.21 -2.06
CA THR A 125 -29.73 -11.11 -1.15
C THR A 125 -30.09 -11.55 0.27
N GLN A 126 -30.50 -12.80 0.50
CA GLN A 126 -30.78 -13.31 1.84
C GLN A 126 -29.51 -13.57 2.64
N ILE A 127 -28.50 -14.19 2.02
CA ILE A 127 -27.18 -14.37 2.65
C ILE A 127 -26.47 -13.01 2.78
N ASN A 128 -26.54 -12.15 1.76
CA ASN A 128 -25.84 -10.85 1.77
C ASN A 128 -26.27 -9.92 2.91
N LYS A 129 -27.53 -9.96 3.34
CA LYS A 129 -28.02 -9.19 4.50
C LYS A 129 -27.25 -9.47 5.79
N ARG A 130 -26.57 -10.62 5.86
CA ARG A 130 -25.78 -11.03 7.01
C ARG A 130 -24.31 -10.62 6.94
N LEU A 131 -23.89 -9.93 5.87
CA LEU A 131 -22.53 -9.42 5.74
C LEU A 131 -22.11 -8.56 6.94
N GLY A 132 -23.01 -7.73 7.48
CA GLY A 132 -22.74 -6.92 8.66
C GLY A 132 -22.31 -7.76 9.88
N ASN A 133 -23.00 -8.89 10.12
CA ASN A 133 -22.69 -9.80 11.23
C ASN A 133 -21.33 -10.45 11.06
N TYR A 134 -21.02 -10.91 9.84
CA TYR A 134 -19.69 -11.45 9.52
C TYR A 134 -18.59 -10.41 9.78
N LEU A 135 -18.79 -9.17 9.33
CA LEU A 135 -17.83 -8.10 9.54
C LEU A 135 -17.66 -7.76 11.02
N ASP A 136 -18.72 -7.80 11.82
CA ASP A 136 -18.63 -7.58 13.27
C ASP A 136 -17.79 -8.66 13.96
N LEU A 137 -18.03 -9.94 13.64
CA LEU A 137 -17.27 -11.06 14.20
C LEU A 137 -15.79 -11.00 13.82
N ILE A 138 -15.48 -10.81 12.53
CA ILE A 138 -14.08 -10.81 12.08
C ILE A 138 -13.29 -9.62 12.62
N ASN A 139 -13.91 -8.43 12.74
CA ASN A 139 -13.28 -7.25 13.33
C ASN A 139 -13.12 -7.37 14.85
N SER A 140 -13.92 -8.22 15.52
CA SER A 140 -13.76 -8.53 16.94
C SER A 140 -12.67 -9.59 17.23
N GLY A 141 -12.05 -10.14 16.19
CA GLY A 141 -10.95 -11.10 16.31
C GLY A 141 -11.37 -12.56 16.36
N THR A 142 -12.64 -12.88 16.07
CA THR A 142 -13.11 -14.26 15.90
C THR A 142 -12.31 -14.96 14.78
N GLU A 143 -12.07 -16.26 14.93
CA GLU A 143 -11.37 -17.06 13.93
C GLU A 143 -12.07 -16.96 12.56
N PRO A 144 -11.34 -16.78 11.43
CA PRO A 144 -11.94 -16.51 10.12
C PRO A 144 -13.08 -17.42 9.66
N ILE A 145 -12.93 -18.74 9.80
CA ILE A 145 -13.95 -19.71 9.38
C ILE A 145 -15.13 -19.67 10.33
N GLU A 146 -14.89 -19.64 11.63
CA GLU A 146 -15.95 -19.50 12.63
C GLU A 146 -16.77 -18.22 12.39
N ALA A 147 -16.09 -17.09 12.21
CA ALA A 147 -16.71 -15.80 11.92
C ALA A 147 -17.57 -15.85 10.66
N PHE A 148 -17.07 -16.50 9.59
CA PHE A 148 -17.81 -16.66 8.35
C PHE A 148 -19.06 -17.50 8.54
N GLU A 149 -18.93 -18.66 9.18
CA GLU A 149 -20.03 -19.61 9.34
C GLU A 149 -21.11 -19.09 10.26
N GLU A 150 -20.75 -18.46 11.38
CA GLU A 150 -21.71 -17.82 12.29
C GLU A 150 -22.31 -16.57 11.66
N GLY A 151 -21.46 -15.71 11.08
CA GLY A 151 -21.85 -14.44 10.49
C GLY A 151 -22.86 -14.61 9.38
N PHE A 152 -22.56 -15.47 8.39
CA PHE A 152 -23.48 -15.76 7.28
C PHE A 152 -24.53 -16.84 7.64
N GLY A 153 -24.29 -17.64 8.67
CA GLY A 153 -25.15 -18.76 9.07
C GLY A 153 -25.25 -19.85 8.01
N ILE A 154 -24.13 -20.14 7.34
CA ILE A 154 -23.95 -21.22 6.37
C ILE A 154 -22.55 -21.78 6.53
N LYS A 155 -22.38 -23.11 6.37
CA LYS A 155 -21.04 -23.70 6.40
C LYS A 155 -20.21 -23.19 5.22
N ALA A 156 -18.93 -22.91 5.46
CA ALA A 156 -18.04 -22.39 4.44
C ALA A 156 -18.06 -23.32 3.21
N ILE A 157 -17.90 -24.63 3.45
CA ILE A 157 -17.91 -25.64 2.38
C ILE A 157 -19.20 -25.65 1.54
N ASP A 158 -20.36 -25.42 2.16
CA ASP A 158 -21.65 -25.36 1.45
C ASP A 158 -21.73 -24.07 0.62
N PHE A 159 -21.32 -22.93 1.18
CA PHE A 159 -21.20 -21.69 0.44
C PHE A 159 -20.27 -21.82 -0.78
N HIS A 160 -19.12 -22.48 -0.63
CA HIS A 160 -18.21 -22.73 -1.75
C HIS A 160 -18.87 -23.56 -2.84
N LYS A 161 -19.55 -24.62 -2.46
CA LYS A 161 -20.26 -25.51 -3.38
C LYS A 161 -21.32 -24.73 -4.15
N ASP A 162 -22.15 -23.96 -3.46
CA ASP A 162 -23.21 -23.17 -4.07
C ASP A 162 -22.66 -22.07 -5.00
N ALA A 163 -21.57 -21.41 -4.61
CA ALA A 163 -20.88 -20.44 -5.46
C ALA A 163 -20.30 -21.09 -6.73
N LYS A 164 -19.80 -22.33 -6.64
CA LYS A 164 -19.34 -23.10 -7.81
C LYS A 164 -20.47 -23.48 -8.74
N GLU A 165 -21.61 -23.91 -8.20
CA GLU A 165 -22.81 -24.19 -8.99
C GLU A 165 -23.32 -22.91 -9.69
N TYR A 166 -23.33 -21.79 -8.99
CA TYR A 166 -23.63 -20.47 -9.55
C TYR A 166 -22.68 -20.11 -10.70
N PHE A 167 -21.37 -20.32 -10.55
CA PHE A 167 -20.40 -20.11 -11.62
C PHE A 167 -20.66 -21.01 -12.84
N GLN A 168 -20.90 -22.31 -12.60
CA GLN A 168 -21.15 -23.31 -13.64
C GLN A 168 -22.43 -23.03 -14.43
N SER A 169 -23.41 -22.35 -13.84
CA SER A 169 -24.63 -21.94 -14.53
C SER A 169 -24.38 -20.95 -15.67
N ASN A 170 -23.24 -20.25 -15.65
CA ASN A 170 -22.88 -19.17 -16.57
C ASN A 170 -23.94 -18.05 -16.66
N LYS A 171 -24.70 -17.85 -15.57
CA LYS A 171 -25.75 -16.83 -15.44
C LYS A 171 -25.48 -15.99 -14.20
N PHE A 172 -24.70 -14.93 -14.39
CA PHE A 172 -24.36 -14.02 -13.30
C PHE A 172 -25.43 -12.94 -13.13
N SER A 173 -25.86 -12.72 -11.89
CA SER A 173 -26.73 -11.59 -11.55
C SER A 173 -25.94 -10.30 -11.61
N VAL A 174 -26.45 -9.35 -12.38
CA VAL A 174 -25.91 -7.98 -12.46
C VAL A 174 -26.90 -7.03 -11.83
N GLN A 175 -26.37 -5.99 -11.17
CA GLN A 175 -27.20 -4.91 -10.64
C GLN A 175 -27.31 -3.82 -11.68
N GLN A 176 -28.55 -3.42 -11.97
CA GLN A 176 -28.82 -2.30 -12.87
C GLN A 176 -29.48 -1.17 -12.10
N TYR A 177 -28.92 0.03 -12.21
CA TYR A 177 -29.44 1.23 -11.58
C TYR A 177 -29.63 2.31 -12.62
N ARG A 178 -30.82 2.90 -12.66
CA ARG A 178 -31.10 4.09 -13.48
C ARG A 178 -31.04 5.31 -12.56
N PRO A 179 -29.92 6.04 -12.52
CA PRO A 179 -29.80 7.22 -11.68
C PRO A 179 -30.75 8.33 -12.16
N GLY A 180 -31.09 9.23 -11.24
CA GLY A 180 -31.93 10.39 -11.55
C GLY A 180 -31.29 11.35 -12.56
N PRO A 181 -32.07 12.25 -13.18
CA PRO A 181 -31.62 13.12 -14.27
C PRO A 181 -30.47 14.07 -13.90
N ASP A 182 -30.27 14.34 -12.60
CA ASP A 182 -29.20 15.22 -12.12
C ASP A 182 -27.86 14.50 -11.94
N PHE A 183 -27.83 13.16 -11.89
CA PHE A 183 -26.61 12.37 -11.69
C PHE A 183 -25.56 12.62 -12.78
N PHE A 184 -26.00 12.88 -14.01
CA PHE A 184 -25.13 13.16 -15.15
C PHE A 184 -24.82 14.64 -15.33
N LYS A 185 -25.39 15.54 -14.51
CA LYS A 185 -25.11 16.98 -14.57
C LYS A 185 -23.79 17.31 -13.87
N VAL A 186 -22.72 16.61 -14.24
CA VAL A 186 -21.37 16.92 -13.78
C VAL A 186 -20.62 17.61 -14.91
N LYS A 187 -20.12 18.81 -14.62
CA LYS A 187 -19.33 19.58 -15.56
C LYS A 187 -17.95 18.94 -15.70
N VAL A 188 -17.82 18.04 -16.66
CA VAL A 188 -16.53 17.44 -17.04
C VAL A 188 -15.91 18.28 -18.16
N SER A 189 -14.77 18.92 -17.88
CA SER A 189 -13.94 19.54 -18.93
C SER A 189 -12.84 18.58 -19.35
N ARG A 190 -12.58 18.47 -20.65
CA ARG A 190 -11.43 17.73 -21.19
C ARG A 190 -10.48 18.66 -21.93
N LYS A 191 -9.20 18.40 -21.73
CA LYS A 191 -8.12 19.00 -22.49
C LYS A 191 -7.21 17.89 -22.97
N LYS A 192 -6.84 17.91 -24.25
CA LYS A 192 -5.77 17.05 -24.76
C LYS A 192 -4.46 17.57 -24.18
N LEU A 193 -3.73 16.71 -23.47
CA LEU A 193 -2.40 17.03 -22.95
C LEU A 193 -1.39 17.13 -24.11
N SER A 194 -0.44 18.06 -23.99
CA SER A 194 0.74 18.12 -24.87
C SER A 194 1.67 16.91 -24.63
N ALA A 195 2.65 16.72 -25.50
CA ALA A 195 3.64 15.65 -25.32
C ALA A 195 4.44 15.85 -24.03
N GLY A 196 4.83 17.08 -23.71
CA GLY A 196 5.46 17.44 -22.43
C GLY A 196 4.58 17.09 -21.23
N GLU A 197 3.31 17.52 -21.22
CA GLU A 197 2.37 17.24 -20.13
C GLU A 197 2.20 15.72 -19.90
N VAL A 198 2.03 14.93 -20.98
CA VAL A 198 1.96 13.47 -20.90
C VAL A 198 3.24 12.89 -20.32
N ASN A 199 4.40 13.34 -20.81
CA ASN A 199 5.69 12.86 -20.33
C ASN A 199 5.90 13.13 -18.84
N MET A 200 5.43 14.27 -18.32
CA MET A 200 5.51 14.55 -16.89
C MET A 200 4.62 13.62 -16.05
N GLN A 201 3.40 13.33 -16.49
CA GLN A 201 2.54 12.35 -15.82
C GLN A 201 3.16 10.94 -15.84
N MET A 202 3.75 10.56 -16.96
CA MET A 202 4.48 9.29 -17.09
C MET A 202 5.73 9.25 -16.20
N ALA A 203 6.44 10.36 -16.05
CA ALA A 203 7.55 10.46 -15.10
C ALA A 203 7.04 10.26 -13.66
N LYS A 204 5.96 10.94 -13.25
CA LYS A 204 5.33 10.75 -11.93
C LYS A 204 5.03 9.27 -11.63
N GLY A 205 4.48 8.53 -12.58
CA GLY A 205 4.24 7.08 -12.41
C GLY A 205 5.52 6.23 -12.33
N GLN A 206 6.59 6.64 -13.01
CA GLN A 206 7.87 5.92 -13.03
C GLN A 206 8.75 6.16 -11.79
N ARG A 207 8.43 7.18 -10.97
CA ARG A 207 9.28 7.62 -9.84
C ARG A 207 9.58 6.51 -8.82
N ASN A 208 8.65 5.58 -8.61
CA ASN A 208 8.80 4.47 -7.65
C ASN A 208 9.67 3.31 -8.19
N PHE A 209 10.13 3.40 -9.44
CA PHE A 209 10.85 2.32 -10.13
C PHE A 209 12.27 2.73 -10.54
N LEU A 210 12.81 3.80 -9.95
CA LEU A 210 14.11 4.38 -10.31
C LEU A 210 15.31 3.56 -9.83
N TYR A 211 15.11 2.59 -8.94
CA TYR A 211 16.11 1.57 -8.64
C TYR A 211 16.56 0.82 -9.93
N ASN A 212 15.66 0.68 -10.92
CA ASN A 212 16.00 0.13 -12.24
C ASN A 212 16.73 1.16 -13.11
N LYS A 213 17.96 0.84 -13.54
CA LYS A 213 18.78 1.71 -14.40
C LYS A 213 18.13 2.06 -15.75
N SER A 214 17.38 1.12 -16.34
CA SER A 214 16.64 1.36 -17.58
C SER A 214 15.51 2.38 -17.38
N THR A 215 14.80 2.33 -16.26
CA THR A 215 13.76 3.30 -15.89
C THR A 215 14.35 4.70 -15.75
N ARG A 216 15.51 4.86 -15.08
CA ARG A 216 16.19 6.15 -14.93
C ARG A 216 16.45 6.83 -16.28
N THR A 217 16.93 6.08 -17.26
CA THR A 217 17.19 6.58 -18.62
C THR A 217 15.91 7.08 -19.31
N ALA A 218 14.80 6.35 -19.16
CA ALA A 218 13.52 6.73 -19.74
C ALA A 218 12.86 7.90 -18.98
N TYR A 219 13.11 8.00 -17.68
CA TYR A 219 12.56 9.01 -16.77
C TYR A 219 13.15 10.40 -17.06
N VAL A 220 14.47 10.53 -17.13
CA VAL A 220 15.12 11.83 -17.41
C VAL A 220 14.75 12.38 -18.79
N LYS A 221 14.58 11.51 -19.80
CA LYS A 221 14.10 11.92 -21.14
C LYS A 221 12.72 12.55 -21.10
N LYS A 222 11.83 12.07 -20.23
CA LYS A 222 10.48 12.63 -20.06
C LYS A 222 10.53 14.00 -19.39
N ILE A 223 11.35 14.15 -18.36
CA ILE A 223 11.59 15.44 -17.71
C ILE A 223 12.12 16.45 -18.73
N ASN A 224 13.14 16.07 -19.51
CA ASN A 224 13.70 16.92 -20.57
C ASN A 224 12.63 17.34 -21.60
N SER A 225 11.73 16.44 -21.97
CA SER A 225 10.63 16.75 -22.90
C SER A 225 9.64 17.74 -22.31
N PHE A 226 9.29 17.62 -21.02
CA PHE A 226 8.41 18.56 -20.36
C PHE A 226 9.05 19.93 -20.24
N GLU A 227 10.30 20.01 -19.76
CA GLU A 227 11.00 21.28 -19.57
C GLU A 227 11.30 22.01 -20.88
N LYS A 228 11.44 21.29 -21.98
CA LYS A 228 11.56 21.91 -23.31
C LYS A 228 10.29 22.70 -23.70
N GLU A 229 9.12 22.24 -23.28
CA GLU A 229 7.83 22.87 -23.60
C GLU A 229 7.43 23.94 -22.57
N PHE A 230 7.73 23.70 -21.29
CA PHE A 230 7.19 24.50 -20.17
C PHE A 230 8.26 25.22 -19.35
N GLY A 231 9.54 25.01 -19.63
CA GLY A 231 10.63 25.43 -18.76
C GLY A 231 10.70 24.59 -17.48
N GLN A 232 11.62 24.97 -16.60
CA GLN A 232 11.75 24.34 -15.30
C GLN A 232 10.64 24.81 -14.37
N THR A 233 10.04 23.86 -13.65
CA THR A 233 8.99 24.09 -12.65
C THR A 233 9.41 23.41 -11.36
N SER A 234 8.79 23.75 -10.23
CA SER A 234 9.05 23.03 -8.97
C SER A 234 8.83 21.52 -9.12
N GLU A 235 7.78 21.11 -9.84
CA GLU A 235 7.50 19.70 -10.13
C GLU A 235 8.61 19.02 -10.95
N SER A 236 9.08 19.66 -12.02
CA SER A 236 10.13 19.07 -12.88
C SER A 236 11.50 19.04 -12.18
N LEU A 237 11.81 20.06 -11.38
CA LEU A 237 13.03 20.13 -10.59
C LEU A 237 13.06 19.08 -9.48
N ASN A 238 11.94 18.84 -8.79
CA ASN A 238 11.81 17.71 -7.86
C ASN A 238 12.03 16.37 -8.56
N ALA A 239 11.46 16.20 -9.77
CA ALA A 239 11.69 15.01 -10.55
C ALA A 239 13.17 14.85 -10.95
N ARG A 240 13.86 15.93 -11.32
CA ARG A 240 15.32 15.90 -11.55
C ARG A 240 16.09 15.53 -10.30
N SER A 241 15.75 16.12 -9.16
CA SER A 241 16.39 15.83 -7.88
C SER A 241 16.34 14.33 -7.57
N LEU A 242 15.16 13.73 -7.71
CA LEU A 242 14.97 12.28 -7.53
C LEU A 242 15.80 11.47 -8.52
N TYR A 243 15.90 11.88 -9.78
CA TYR A 243 16.78 11.23 -10.75
C TYR A 243 18.23 11.23 -10.28
N TYR A 244 18.77 12.36 -9.82
CA TYR A 244 20.15 12.46 -9.37
C TYR A 244 20.41 11.68 -8.07
N GLN A 245 19.45 11.69 -7.15
CA GLN A 245 19.50 10.91 -5.92
C GLN A 245 19.67 9.41 -6.21
N TYR A 246 18.83 8.83 -7.08
CA TYR A 246 18.94 7.42 -7.48
C TYR A 246 20.18 7.10 -8.34
N ASN A 247 20.95 8.12 -8.76
CA ASN A 247 22.26 7.96 -9.36
C ASN A 247 23.39 8.28 -8.37
N GLU A 248 23.09 8.38 -7.07
CA GLU A 248 24.04 8.66 -5.98
C GLU A 248 24.82 9.97 -6.17
N ASN A 249 24.29 10.88 -6.99
CA ASN A 249 24.83 12.22 -7.15
C ASN A 249 24.03 13.18 -6.26
N PHE A 250 24.35 13.14 -4.97
CA PHE A 250 23.63 13.88 -3.94
C PHE A 250 23.78 15.40 -4.08
N ASP A 251 24.92 15.90 -4.57
CA ASP A 251 25.14 17.34 -4.74
C ASP A 251 24.17 17.95 -5.78
N ASP A 252 24.04 17.31 -6.95
CA ASP A 252 23.05 17.73 -7.95
C ASP A 252 21.63 17.52 -7.42
N ALA A 253 21.35 16.41 -6.73
CA ALA A 253 20.04 16.14 -6.16
C ALA A 253 19.59 17.25 -5.21
N ILE A 254 20.47 17.66 -4.28
CA ILE A 254 20.22 18.75 -3.34
C ILE A 254 20.02 20.07 -4.09
N SER A 255 20.87 20.37 -5.07
CA SER A 255 20.77 21.59 -5.89
C SER A 255 19.41 21.71 -6.58
N TYR A 256 18.94 20.64 -7.21
CA TYR A 256 17.63 20.62 -7.88
C TYR A 256 16.46 20.71 -6.88
N ALA A 257 16.51 20.02 -5.74
CA ALA A 257 15.46 20.11 -4.74
C ALA A 257 15.38 21.50 -4.08
N LYS A 258 16.53 22.12 -3.77
CA LYS A 258 16.58 23.52 -3.30
C LYS A 258 16.04 24.49 -4.34
N SER A 259 16.34 24.27 -5.62
CA SER A 259 15.77 25.06 -6.72
C SER A 259 14.25 24.89 -6.81
N ALA A 260 13.73 23.67 -6.63
CA ALA A 260 12.30 23.40 -6.60
C ALA A 260 11.60 24.12 -5.44
N LEU A 261 12.18 24.06 -4.24
CA LEU A 261 11.70 24.76 -3.04
C LEU A 261 11.79 26.28 -3.20
N GLY A 262 12.80 26.79 -3.91
CA GLY A 262 12.91 28.22 -4.23
C GLY A 262 11.78 28.72 -5.15
N LEU A 263 11.21 27.86 -5.99
CA LEU A 263 10.04 28.19 -6.83
C LEU A 263 8.71 28.00 -6.09
N ASP A 264 8.67 27.08 -5.13
CA ASP A 264 7.47 26.72 -4.37
C ASP A 264 7.87 26.38 -2.92
N PRO A 265 7.98 27.39 -2.03
CA PRO A 265 8.49 27.21 -0.66
C PRO A 265 7.65 26.28 0.23
N ASP A 266 6.36 26.15 -0.09
CA ASP A 266 5.41 25.32 0.67
C ASP A 266 5.32 23.89 0.09
N ASN A 267 6.18 23.54 -0.87
CA ASN A 267 6.16 22.23 -1.50
C ASN A 267 6.65 21.13 -0.54
N VAL A 268 5.71 20.48 0.13
CA VAL A 268 5.95 19.35 1.04
C VAL A 268 6.77 18.24 0.36
N ASN A 269 6.59 18.00 -0.95
CA ASN A 269 7.38 16.99 -1.66
C ASN A 269 8.86 17.39 -1.79
N SER A 270 9.16 18.68 -1.99
CA SER A 270 10.55 19.16 -2.02
C SER A 270 11.23 18.99 -0.68
N LEU A 271 10.53 19.31 0.41
CA LEU A 271 11.03 19.09 1.77
C LEU A 271 11.29 17.61 2.04
N ARG A 272 10.36 16.74 1.66
CA ARG A 272 10.50 15.29 1.78
C ARG A 272 11.68 14.75 0.98
N VAL A 273 11.87 15.20 -0.25
CA VAL A 273 13.02 14.82 -1.10
C VAL A 273 14.34 15.28 -0.48
N LEU A 274 14.42 16.51 0.06
CA LEU A 274 15.61 16.95 0.78
C LEU A 274 15.89 16.09 2.02
N GLY A 275 14.85 15.80 2.82
CA GLY A 275 14.96 14.92 3.99
C GLY A 275 15.54 13.56 3.61
N ASP A 276 15.03 12.96 2.54
CA ASP A 276 15.44 11.66 2.02
C ASP A 276 16.90 11.67 1.48
N ILE A 277 17.29 12.71 0.73
CA ILE A 277 18.66 12.84 0.22
C ILE A 277 19.67 12.96 1.37
N TYR A 278 19.39 13.84 2.34
CA TYR A 278 20.26 14.04 3.49
C TYR A 278 20.31 12.81 4.41
N PHE A 279 19.20 12.07 4.53
CA PHE A 279 19.16 10.78 5.23
C PHE A 279 20.19 9.82 4.62
N HIS A 280 20.04 9.51 3.33
CA HIS A 280 20.92 8.60 2.60
C HIS A 280 22.39 9.03 2.66
N LYS A 281 22.68 10.32 2.43
CA LYS A 281 24.03 10.87 2.49
C LYS A 281 24.69 10.70 3.87
N SER A 282 23.89 10.69 4.95
CA SER A 282 24.41 10.62 6.32
C SER A 282 25.01 9.25 6.71
N HIS A 283 24.62 8.17 6.02
CA HIS A 283 24.96 6.80 6.46
C HIS A 283 25.16 5.74 5.38
N ASP A 284 24.73 5.94 4.12
CA ASP A 284 24.70 4.84 3.14
C ASP A 284 26.06 4.19 2.93
N SER A 285 27.12 4.99 2.71
CA SER A 285 28.48 4.46 2.55
C SER A 285 28.95 3.69 3.79
N LYS A 286 28.61 4.16 4.99
CA LYS A 286 28.95 3.47 6.24
C LYS A 286 28.21 2.15 6.36
N PHE A 287 26.95 2.09 5.96
CA PHE A 287 26.13 0.88 6.04
C PHE A 287 26.46 -0.14 4.97
N GLU A 288 27.04 0.28 3.83
CA GLU A 288 27.58 -0.62 2.80
C GLU A 288 28.86 -1.34 3.25
N GLU A 289 29.63 -0.75 4.15
CA GLU A 289 30.85 -1.34 4.70
C GLU A 289 30.58 -2.38 5.81
N LEU A 290 29.35 -2.41 6.36
CA LEU A 290 28.95 -3.33 7.42
C LEU A 290 28.61 -4.72 6.86
N GLU A 291 28.89 -5.76 7.65
CA GLU A 291 28.37 -7.09 7.37
C GLU A 291 26.84 -7.12 7.47
N ASP A 292 26.17 -8.01 6.72
CA ASP A 292 24.71 -8.09 6.71
C ASP A 292 24.09 -8.34 8.09
N THR A 293 24.86 -8.99 8.98
CA THR A 293 24.53 -9.33 10.36
C THR A 293 24.77 -8.17 11.34
N GLU A 294 25.48 -7.12 10.96
CA GLU A 294 25.77 -5.99 11.85
C GLU A 294 24.55 -5.07 11.98
N PRO A 295 24.14 -4.69 13.22
CA PRO A 295 23.08 -3.72 13.43
C PRO A 295 23.39 -2.37 12.77
N ARG A 296 22.46 -1.87 11.97
CA ARG A 296 22.57 -0.56 11.32
C ARG A 296 22.05 0.52 12.26
N LEU A 297 22.97 1.14 12.99
CA LEU A 297 22.68 2.18 13.97
C LEU A 297 22.96 3.58 13.41
N PHE A 298 22.06 4.52 13.66
CA PHE A 298 22.25 5.91 13.26
C PHE A 298 22.99 6.69 14.34
N THR A 299 23.94 7.51 13.88
CA THR A 299 24.66 8.47 14.73
C THR A 299 24.38 9.88 14.21
N LEU A 300 23.98 10.78 15.11
CA LEU A 300 23.71 12.16 14.75
C LEU A 300 24.95 12.82 14.13
N ASN A 301 24.76 13.39 12.96
CA ASN A 301 25.73 14.17 12.21
C ASN A 301 24.98 15.30 11.48
N GLU A 302 25.71 16.23 10.86
CA GLU A 302 25.11 17.40 10.21
C GLU A 302 24.07 17.03 9.14
N ASP A 303 24.36 16.07 8.26
CA ASP A 303 23.42 15.63 7.23
C ASP A 303 22.17 14.98 7.86
N LEU A 304 22.32 14.13 8.90
CA LEU A 304 21.18 13.51 9.58
C LEU A 304 20.32 14.53 10.34
N GLU A 305 20.92 15.55 10.94
CA GLU A 305 20.19 16.64 11.60
C GLU A 305 19.35 17.45 10.60
N ILE A 306 19.91 17.75 9.43
CA ILE A 306 19.17 18.40 8.33
C ILE A 306 18.01 17.53 7.87
N SER A 307 18.24 16.22 7.74
CA SER A 307 17.22 15.24 7.36
C SER A 307 16.04 15.21 8.34
N ILE A 308 16.32 15.07 9.64
CA ILE A 308 15.31 15.09 10.71
C ILE A 308 14.47 16.37 10.63
N ASN A 309 15.12 17.53 10.53
CA ASN A 309 14.43 18.82 10.46
C ASN A 309 13.46 18.91 9.26
N HIS A 310 13.82 18.35 8.12
CA HIS A 310 12.94 18.28 6.96
C HIS A 310 11.73 17.38 7.20
N PHE A 311 11.94 16.17 7.71
CA PHE A 311 10.84 15.24 8.02
C PHE A 311 9.89 15.81 9.09
N GLU A 312 10.41 16.39 10.16
CA GLU A 312 9.58 17.05 11.17
C GLU A 312 8.81 18.24 10.62
N THR A 313 9.38 18.96 9.65
CA THR A 313 8.68 20.06 8.97
C THR A 313 7.57 19.52 8.08
N VAL A 314 7.78 18.43 7.35
CA VAL A 314 6.75 17.75 6.57
C VAL A 314 5.58 17.33 7.46
N LEU A 315 5.86 16.75 8.63
CA LEU A 315 4.84 16.31 9.58
C LEU A 315 4.00 17.44 10.20
N LYS A 316 4.45 18.71 10.11
CA LYS A 316 3.61 19.86 10.50
C LYS A 316 2.51 20.16 9.48
N TYR A 317 2.71 19.76 8.22
CA TYR A 317 1.73 19.95 7.14
C TYR A 317 0.86 18.71 6.91
N ASN A 318 1.45 17.53 7.07
CA ASN A 318 0.80 16.24 6.93
C ASN A 318 1.40 15.27 7.95
N ASP A 319 0.76 15.12 9.11
CA ASP A 319 1.20 14.26 10.20
C ASP A 319 1.12 12.77 9.87
N GLU A 320 0.41 12.40 8.81
CA GLU A 320 0.31 11.04 8.26
C GLU A 320 1.27 10.79 7.07
N ASP A 321 2.24 11.67 6.80
CA ASP A 321 3.21 11.46 5.72
C ASP A 321 4.08 10.21 5.99
N PHE A 322 3.75 9.10 5.32
CA PHE A 322 4.38 7.80 5.53
C PHE A 322 5.90 7.86 5.51
N THR A 323 6.51 8.49 4.49
CA THR A 323 7.97 8.57 4.36
C THR A 323 8.59 9.23 5.59
N SER A 324 8.03 10.36 6.03
CA SER A 324 8.55 11.09 7.19
C SER A 324 8.33 10.31 8.48
N THR A 325 7.16 9.67 8.66
CA THR A 325 6.90 8.83 9.84
C THR A 325 7.82 7.62 9.92
N ASP A 326 8.03 6.92 8.80
CA ASP A 326 8.87 5.72 8.69
C ASP A 326 10.34 6.06 8.94
N HIS A 327 10.85 7.14 8.35
CA HIS A 327 12.22 7.57 8.55
C HIS A 327 12.49 8.02 9.99
N LEU A 328 11.62 8.84 10.58
CA LEU A 328 11.80 9.24 11.98
C LEU A 328 11.74 8.02 12.91
N LEU A 329 10.78 7.11 12.70
CA LEU A 329 10.70 5.86 13.47
C LEU A 329 12.02 5.08 13.37
N ARG A 330 12.55 4.89 12.15
CA ARG A 330 13.80 4.18 11.91
C ARG A 330 15.00 4.87 12.53
N ILE A 331 15.12 6.19 12.38
CA ILE A 331 16.22 7.01 12.94
C ILE A 331 16.25 6.89 14.46
N TYR A 332 15.12 7.17 15.12
CA TYR A 332 15.05 7.19 16.58
C TYR A 332 14.98 5.79 17.20
N GLY A 333 14.45 4.81 16.48
CA GLY A 333 14.39 3.41 16.88
C GLY A 333 15.75 2.71 16.85
N SER A 334 16.64 3.10 15.94
CA SER A 334 17.98 2.50 15.78
C SER A 334 19.11 3.47 16.15
N SER A 335 18.95 4.27 17.19
CA SER A 335 20.02 5.19 17.66
C SER A 335 19.88 5.50 19.13
N ASP A 336 20.81 6.27 19.71
CA ASP A 336 20.66 6.85 21.06
C ASP A 336 20.20 8.33 21.01
N ILE A 337 19.72 8.80 19.86
CA ILE A 337 19.31 10.19 19.68
C ILE A 337 18.09 10.48 20.58
N PRO A 338 18.10 11.55 21.39
CA PRO A 338 16.96 11.92 22.23
C PRO A 338 15.70 12.20 21.41
N LEU A 339 14.57 11.59 21.82
CA LEU A 339 13.29 11.75 21.12
C LEU A 339 12.80 13.20 21.10
N THR A 340 12.38 13.64 19.93
CA THR A 340 11.59 14.87 19.77
C THR A 340 10.09 14.58 19.95
N SER A 341 9.28 15.64 20.08
CA SER A 341 7.83 15.50 20.10
C SER A 341 7.28 14.97 18.77
N ALA A 342 7.88 15.38 17.65
CA ALA A 342 7.50 14.89 16.33
C ALA A 342 7.79 13.39 16.17
N ALA A 343 8.95 12.91 16.64
CA ALA A 343 9.27 11.47 16.62
C ALA A 343 8.31 10.63 17.46
N ARG A 344 7.91 11.12 18.65
CA ARG A 344 6.89 10.46 19.48
C ARG A 344 5.56 10.34 18.75
N ASN A 345 5.10 11.42 18.13
CA ASN A 345 3.85 11.43 17.38
C ASN A 345 3.94 10.53 16.13
N ALA A 346 5.06 10.56 15.41
CA ALA A 346 5.30 9.70 14.24
C ALA A 346 5.17 8.21 14.60
N ALA A 347 5.67 7.79 15.76
CA ALA A 347 5.53 6.40 16.22
C ALA A 347 4.07 6.02 16.49
N ILE A 348 3.26 6.92 17.06
CA ILE A 348 1.82 6.71 17.28
C ILE A 348 1.10 6.58 15.94
N VAL A 349 1.32 7.53 15.02
CA VAL A 349 0.72 7.49 13.68
C VAL A 349 1.13 6.23 12.93
N TYR A 350 2.40 5.82 13.05
CA TYR A 350 2.87 4.58 12.44
C TYR A 350 2.17 3.34 13.03
N GLU A 351 1.98 3.28 14.35
CA GLU A 351 1.21 2.22 15.02
C GLU A 351 -0.24 2.18 14.51
N GLU A 352 -0.91 3.33 14.39
CA GLU A 352 -2.33 3.44 14.03
C GLU A 352 -2.60 3.16 12.54
N VAL A 353 -1.83 3.79 11.65
CA VAL A 353 -2.08 3.77 10.20
C VAL A 353 -1.45 2.56 9.52
N HIS A 354 -0.38 1.99 10.11
CA HIS A 354 0.46 0.99 9.45
C HIS A 354 0.48 -0.38 10.16
N ASP A 355 -0.56 -0.69 10.96
CA ASP A 355 -0.89 -1.99 11.61
C ASP A 355 -1.06 -3.20 10.64
N LYS A 356 -0.50 -3.12 9.43
CA LYS A 356 -0.62 -4.13 8.36
C LYS A 356 0.44 -5.23 8.44
N GLY A 357 0.74 -5.69 9.65
CA GLY A 357 1.72 -6.76 9.89
C GLY A 357 3.15 -6.23 9.77
N PHE A 358 3.61 -5.62 10.85
CA PHE A 358 4.90 -4.94 10.89
C PHE A 358 6.05 -5.84 10.44
N ASP A 359 6.88 -5.28 9.57
CA ASP A 359 8.23 -5.74 9.38
C ASP A 359 8.94 -5.84 10.75
N PRO A 360 9.70 -6.92 11.03
CA PRO A 360 10.32 -7.11 12.33
C PRO A 360 11.26 -5.98 12.74
N PHE A 361 11.97 -5.33 11.80
CA PHE A 361 12.82 -4.18 12.12
C PHE A 361 11.98 -2.98 12.53
N GLN A 362 10.88 -2.69 11.82
CA GLN A 362 10.02 -1.57 12.20
C GLN A 362 9.29 -1.80 13.52
N THR A 363 8.94 -3.05 13.83
CA THR A 363 8.41 -3.40 15.15
C THR A 363 9.44 -3.17 16.25
N LEU A 364 10.71 -3.52 16.00
CA LEU A 364 11.81 -3.28 16.95
C LEU A 364 12.06 -1.78 17.16
N ASN A 365 12.05 -1.00 16.08
CA ASN A 365 12.18 0.45 16.12
C ASN A 365 11.05 1.08 16.94
N LEU A 366 9.81 0.63 16.71
CA LEU A 366 8.63 1.06 17.45
C LEU A 366 8.73 0.71 18.94
N ALA A 367 9.18 -0.50 19.26
CA ALA A 367 9.42 -0.92 20.62
C ALA A 367 10.42 0.01 21.32
N ASN A 368 11.55 0.33 20.65
CA ASN A 368 12.60 1.16 21.24
C ASN A 368 12.18 2.62 21.39
N VAL A 369 11.45 3.18 20.41
CA VAL A 369 10.85 4.53 20.54
C VAL A 369 9.85 4.55 21.69
N TYR A 370 9.02 3.52 21.84
CA TYR A 370 8.07 3.42 22.95
C TYR A 370 8.73 3.28 24.31
N LEU A 371 9.81 2.50 24.41
CA LEU A 371 10.63 2.42 25.61
C LEU A 371 11.14 3.80 26.03
N LYS A 372 11.78 4.52 25.10
CA LYS A 372 12.28 5.89 25.31
C LYS A 372 11.19 6.93 25.61
N SER A 373 9.95 6.67 25.18
CA SER A 373 8.81 7.54 25.45
C SER A 373 8.11 7.25 26.78
N GLY A 374 8.45 6.15 27.46
CA GLY A 374 7.80 5.68 28.68
C GLY A 374 6.49 4.89 28.45
N LYS A 375 6.15 4.54 27.20
CA LYS A 375 4.99 3.69 26.85
C LYS A 375 5.32 2.21 27.07
N LEU A 376 5.68 1.85 28.32
CA LEU A 376 6.30 0.57 28.67
C LEU A 376 5.47 -0.64 28.24
N THR A 377 4.16 -0.66 28.50
CA THR A 377 3.30 -1.81 28.15
C THR A 377 3.37 -2.16 26.65
N SER A 378 3.30 -1.16 25.77
CA SER A 378 3.43 -1.40 24.32
C SER A 378 4.87 -1.73 23.93
N ALA A 379 5.86 -1.04 24.50
CA ALA A 379 7.27 -1.28 24.24
C ALA A 379 7.65 -2.75 24.51
N CYS A 380 7.32 -3.25 25.70
CA CYS A 380 7.61 -4.61 26.13
C CYS A 380 6.90 -5.65 25.25
N LYS A 381 5.62 -5.41 24.94
CA LYS A 381 4.83 -6.29 24.06
C LYS A 381 5.46 -6.42 22.67
N TYR A 382 5.85 -5.29 22.05
CA TYR A 382 6.45 -5.28 20.73
C TYR A 382 7.84 -5.91 20.72
N PHE A 383 8.66 -5.59 21.72
CA PHE A 383 9.99 -6.18 21.85
C PHE A 383 9.94 -7.70 21.99
N GLU A 384 9.10 -8.23 22.89
CA GLU A 384 8.93 -9.68 23.06
C GLU A 384 8.44 -10.37 21.79
N THR A 385 7.55 -9.71 21.04
CA THR A 385 7.07 -10.21 19.75
C THR A 385 8.22 -10.36 18.76
N VAL A 386 9.07 -9.34 18.62
CA VAL A 386 10.21 -9.38 17.68
C VAL A 386 11.32 -10.30 18.16
N LYS A 387 11.63 -10.31 19.45
CA LYS A 387 12.63 -11.20 20.05
C LYS A 387 12.29 -12.65 19.74
N LYS A 388 11.04 -13.07 19.97
CA LYS A 388 10.58 -14.41 19.61
C LYS A 388 10.72 -14.70 18.11
N GLN A 389 10.38 -13.74 17.25
CA GLN A 389 10.53 -13.91 15.80
C GLN A 389 12.00 -14.05 15.39
N ALA A 390 12.88 -13.20 15.92
CA ALA A 390 14.31 -13.20 15.62
C ALA A 390 15.01 -14.46 16.14
N GLU A 391 14.66 -14.95 17.33
CA GLU A 391 15.23 -16.16 17.92
C GLU A 391 14.84 -17.43 17.16
N THR A 392 13.63 -17.44 16.57
CA THR A 392 13.06 -18.59 15.87
C THR A 392 13.29 -18.58 14.35
N ASP A 393 13.83 -17.50 13.78
CA ASP A 393 14.12 -17.47 12.34
C ASP A 393 15.30 -18.40 12.00
N PRO A 394 15.11 -19.39 11.11
CA PRO A 394 16.18 -20.29 10.66
C PRO A 394 17.34 -19.59 9.90
N ASN A 395 17.17 -18.32 9.54
CA ASN A 395 18.16 -17.48 8.88
C ASN A 395 18.65 -16.32 9.76
N LYS A 396 18.43 -16.36 11.08
CA LYS A 396 18.82 -15.28 12.00
C LYS A 396 20.30 -14.84 11.90
N ASP A 397 21.18 -15.76 11.48
CA ASP A 397 22.62 -15.49 11.29
C ASP A 397 22.96 -14.89 9.91
N LYS A 398 21.97 -14.55 9.09
CA LYS A 398 22.17 -13.98 7.73
C LYS A 398 21.84 -12.50 7.64
N TYR A 399 21.24 -11.92 8.66
CA TYR A 399 20.82 -10.53 8.64
C TYR A 399 20.75 -9.96 10.06
N SER A 400 20.83 -8.64 10.17
CA SER A 400 21.10 -7.95 11.43
C SER A 400 20.03 -7.98 12.52
N LEU A 401 18.82 -8.52 12.28
CA LEU A 401 17.70 -8.39 13.22
C LEU A 401 18.02 -9.02 14.58
N PHE A 402 18.55 -10.24 14.59
CA PHE A 402 18.85 -10.95 15.83
C PHE A 402 19.91 -10.20 16.64
N ASN A 403 20.98 -9.74 15.99
CA ASN A 403 22.03 -8.95 16.65
C ASN A 403 21.50 -7.59 17.14
N HIS A 404 20.54 -6.99 16.45
CA HIS A 404 19.91 -5.75 16.89
C HIS A 404 18.99 -5.98 18.10
N VAL A 405 18.25 -7.09 18.14
CA VAL A 405 17.49 -7.51 19.34
C VAL A 405 18.43 -7.69 20.52
N GLU A 406 19.51 -8.45 20.37
CA GLU A 406 20.47 -8.70 21.45
C GLU A 406 21.18 -7.41 21.92
N LEU A 407 21.39 -6.45 21.02
CA LEU A 407 21.92 -5.13 21.38
C LEU A 407 20.97 -4.35 22.31
N LEU A 408 19.66 -4.35 22.01
CA LEU A 408 18.66 -3.58 22.75
C LEU A 408 18.16 -4.29 24.01
N LYS A 409 18.27 -5.62 24.05
CA LYS A 409 17.75 -6.50 25.11
C LYS A 409 18.04 -6.02 26.53
N PRO A 410 19.26 -5.59 26.92
CA PRO A 410 19.52 -5.14 28.28
C PRO A 410 18.61 -3.99 28.74
N SER A 411 18.31 -3.03 27.85
CA SER A 411 17.43 -1.89 28.16
C SER A 411 15.98 -2.29 28.36
N PHE A 412 15.54 -3.36 27.70
CA PHE A 412 14.20 -3.90 27.87
C PHE A 412 14.11 -4.81 29.09
N GLU A 413 15.11 -5.68 29.36
CA GLU A 413 15.14 -6.52 30.57
C GLU A 413 15.09 -5.67 31.85
N GLU A 414 15.75 -4.51 31.87
CA GLU A 414 15.69 -3.56 32.99
C GLU A 414 14.28 -3.00 33.24
N GLN A 415 13.48 -2.78 32.19
CA GLN A 415 12.23 -2.03 32.26
C GLN A 415 10.96 -2.88 32.09
N CYS A 416 11.07 -4.09 31.56
CA CYS A 416 9.94 -4.92 31.12
C CYS A 416 9.72 -6.18 31.95
N GLU A 417 10.58 -6.50 32.93
CA GLU A 417 10.52 -7.74 33.72
C GLU A 417 10.50 -9.01 32.84
N ILE A 418 11.22 -8.99 31.71
CA ILE A 418 11.29 -10.06 30.69
C ILE A 418 12.59 -10.87 30.75
#